data_AF-A0A1Z9F8J7-F1
#
_entry.id   AF-A0A1Z9F8J7-F1
#
_cell.length_a   1.000
_cell.length_b   1.000
_cell.length_c   1.000
_cell.angle_alpha   90.00
_cell.angle_beta   90.00
_cell.angle_gamma   90.00
#
_symmetry.space_group_name_H-M   'P 1'
#
loop_
_entity.id
_entity.type
_entity.pdbx_description
1 polymer ?
#
loop_
_entity_poly.entity_id
_entity_poly.type
_entity_poly.pdbx_seq_one_letter_code
_entity_poly.pdbx_strand_id
1 'polypeptide(L)'
;MSDVIDHAENVLAMVDNIDGESSISKNKRLTGELVEELKQGIEYRYTESILHKEVKSPFGEMTVDEFLGIIWIDTFTHVWDIADASNIDHGIPSDMAIEAYHIMEPRSESMRGPGRFGEPHNTTSIDPVERFIAFSGRKSVRN
;
A
#
# COMPACT_ATOMS: atom_id res chain seq x y z
N MET A 1 1.60 16.69 5.32
CA MET A 1 2.65 15.90 6.00
C MET A 1 2.08 15.11 7.17
N SER A 2 1.18 15.68 8.01
CA SER A 2 0.37 14.91 8.98
C SER A 2 -0.37 13.75 8.30
N ASP A 3 -1.17 14.06 7.26
CA ASP A 3 -2.04 13.07 6.61
C ASP A 3 -1.33 11.83 6.05
N VAL A 4 -0.10 11.97 5.55
CA VAL A 4 0.66 10.84 4.97
C VAL A 4 1.22 9.95 6.06
N ILE A 5 1.71 10.54 7.15
CA ILE A 5 2.22 9.80 8.30
C ILE A 5 1.05 9.12 9.02
N ASP A 6 -0.05 9.85 9.22
CA ASP A 6 -1.28 9.32 9.84
C ASP A 6 -1.86 8.15 9.02
N HIS A 7 -1.83 8.24 7.68
CA HIS A 7 -2.26 7.15 6.81
C HIS A 7 -1.31 5.96 6.84
N ALA A 8 0.00 6.18 6.79
CA ALA A 8 0.99 5.10 6.89
C ALA A 8 0.88 4.37 8.24
N GLU A 9 0.67 5.09 9.35
CA GLU A 9 0.42 4.49 10.66
C GLU A 9 -0.87 3.64 10.67
N ASN A 10 -1.93 4.11 10.02
CA ASN A 10 -3.18 3.33 9.87
C ASN A 10 -2.97 2.06 9.05
N VAL A 11 -2.23 2.12 7.95
CA VAL A 11 -1.95 0.96 7.08
C VAL A 11 -1.09 -0.07 7.82
N LEU A 12 -0.04 0.38 8.52
CA LEU A 12 0.77 -0.51 9.36
C LEU A 12 -0.07 -1.15 10.46
N ALA A 13 -0.96 -0.39 11.10
CA ALA A 13 -1.89 -0.94 12.09
C ALA A 13 -2.87 -1.95 11.47
N MET A 14 -3.33 -1.76 10.23
CA MET A 14 -4.17 -2.74 9.52
C MET A 14 -3.41 -4.04 9.27
N VAL A 15 -2.17 -3.96 8.77
CA VAL A 15 -1.31 -5.13 8.51
C VAL A 15 -0.98 -5.87 9.81
N ASP A 16 -0.66 -5.14 10.88
CA ASP A 16 -0.32 -5.73 12.18
C ASP A 16 -1.52 -6.40 12.87
N ASN A 17 -2.75 -6.01 12.55
CA ASN A 17 -3.96 -6.53 13.21
C ASN A 17 -4.86 -7.36 12.29
N ILE A 18 -4.45 -7.65 11.05
CA ILE A 18 -5.33 -8.29 10.07
C ILE A 18 -5.87 -9.65 10.50
N ASP A 19 -5.07 -10.42 11.25
CA ASP A 19 -5.43 -11.74 11.77
C ASP A 19 -6.02 -11.69 13.20
N GLY A 20 -6.11 -10.52 13.83
CA GLY A 20 -6.67 -10.34 15.17
C GLY A 20 -5.88 -10.96 16.33
N GLU A 21 -4.71 -11.57 16.08
CA GLU A 21 -3.92 -12.27 17.12
C GLU A 21 -2.60 -11.58 17.46
N SER A 22 -2.16 -10.64 16.64
CA SER A 22 -0.89 -9.96 16.79
C SER A 22 -1.02 -8.62 17.52
N SER A 23 -0.60 -8.60 18.79
CA SER A 23 -0.40 -7.37 19.56
C SER A 23 1.08 -7.04 19.65
N ILE A 24 1.68 -6.59 18.54
CA ILE A 24 3.05 -6.08 18.60
C ILE A 24 3.01 -4.69 19.28
N SER A 25 3.72 -4.61 20.40
CA SER A 25 3.81 -3.45 21.30
C SER A 25 4.15 -2.15 20.55
N LYS A 26 3.37 -1.09 20.82
CA LYS A 26 3.59 0.30 20.36
C LYS A 26 4.81 0.94 21.03
N ASN A 27 6.00 0.37 20.89
CA ASN A 27 7.22 1.08 21.23
C ASN A 27 7.72 1.87 20.03
N LYS A 28 8.09 3.14 20.26
CA LYS A 28 8.64 4.05 19.25
C LYS A 28 9.95 3.47 18.72
N ARG A 29 9.88 2.73 17.61
CA ARG A 29 11.01 2.01 17.02
C ARG A 29 12.06 2.98 16.45
N LEU A 30 13.34 2.70 16.69
CA LEU A 30 14.46 3.40 16.05
C LEU A 30 14.53 2.97 14.57
N THR A 31 14.69 3.93 13.66
CA THR A 31 14.53 3.76 12.21
C THR A 31 15.42 2.66 11.58
N GLY A 32 16.57 2.34 12.20
CA GLY A 32 17.48 1.31 11.71
C GLY A 32 17.13 -0.13 12.11
N GLU A 33 16.33 -0.33 13.14
CA GLU A 33 15.98 -1.67 13.66
C GLU A 33 14.67 -2.20 13.04
N LEU A 34 13.84 -1.30 12.52
CA LEU A 34 12.53 -1.61 11.96
C LEU A 34 12.60 -2.54 10.74
N VAL A 35 13.55 -2.33 9.83
CA VAL A 35 13.63 -3.12 8.58
C VAL A 35 14.00 -4.58 8.85
N GLU A 36 14.99 -4.82 9.70
CA GLU A 36 15.39 -6.19 10.07
C GLU A 36 14.33 -6.89 10.92
N GLU A 37 13.66 -6.16 11.82
CA GLU A 37 12.53 -6.69 12.59
C GLU A 37 11.36 -7.09 11.68
N LEU A 38 10.96 -6.22 10.74
CA LEU A 38 9.91 -6.51 9.77
C LEU A 38 10.27 -7.69 8.86
N LYS A 39 11.53 -7.77 8.42
CA LYS A 39 12.02 -8.86 7.57
C LYS A 39 11.93 -10.21 8.29
N GLN A 40 12.38 -10.29 9.54
CA GLN A 40 12.26 -11.50 10.35
C GLN A 40 10.79 -11.85 10.67
N GLY A 41 9.95 -10.83 10.86
CA GLY A 41 8.52 -11.00 11.11
C GLY A 41 7.77 -11.59 9.93
N ILE A 42 8.03 -11.12 8.69
CA ILE A 42 7.29 -11.56 7.49
C ILE A 42 7.44 -13.07 7.23
N GLU A 43 8.67 -13.60 7.32
CA GLU A 43 8.93 -15.03 7.03
C GLU A 43 8.23 -15.98 8.00
N TYR A 44 8.04 -15.56 9.25
CA TYR A 44 7.38 -16.38 10.27
C TYR A 44 5.86 -16.17 10.34
N ARG A 45 5.38 -14.99 9.91
CA ARG A 45 4.00 -14.55 10.15
C ARG A 45 3.00 -15.07 9.12
N TYR A 46 3.39 -15.29 7.86
CA TYR A 46 2.45 -15.67 6.80
C TYR A 46 2.58 -17.15 6.41
N THR A 47 2.14 -18.03 7.31
CA THR A 47 2.01 -19.47 7.01
C THR A 47 0.82 -19.73 6.09
N GLU A 48 0.80 -20.88 5.40
CA GLU A 48 -0.32 -21.29 4.54
C GLU A 48 -1.68 -21.28 5.28
N SER A 49 -1.70 -21.68 6.55
CA SER A 49 -2.92 -21.62 7.37
C SER A 49 -3.39 -20.19 7.64
N ILE A 50 -2.47 -19.23 7.76
CA ILE A 50 -2.81 -17.83 8.03
C ILE A 50 -3.31 -17.17 6.75
N LEU A 51 -2.70 -17.48 5.61
CA LEU A 51 -3.07 -16.93 4.31
C LEU A 51 -4.53 -17.24 3.93
N HIS A 52 -5.05 -18.41 4.28
CA HIS A 52 -6.45 -18.81 4.02
C HIS A 52 -7.47 -18.30 5.05
N LYS A 53 -7.05 -17.57 6.09
CA LYS A 53 -7.97 -17.06 7.12
C LYS A 53 -8.82 -15.93 6.55
N GLU A 54 -10.13 -16.04 6.70
CA GLU A 54 -11.09 -14.98 6.35
C GLU A 54 -10.99 -13.80 7.34
N VAL A 55 -10.93 -12.58 6.82
CA VAL A 55 -10.74 -11.34 7.57
C VAL A 55 -11.71 -10.25 7.10
N LYS A 56 -12.04 -9.34 8.00
CA LYS A 56 -12.83 -8.13 7.67
C LYS A 56 -11.87 -7.00 7.34
N SER A 57 -11.74 -6.67 6.06
CA SER A 57 -10.86 -5.59 5.60
C SER A 57 -11.64 -4.32 5.22
N PRO A 58 -10.97 -3.17 5.07
CA PRO A 58 -11.56 -1.96 4.49
C PRO A 58 -12.13 -2.14 3.06
N PHE A 59 -11.78 -3.24 2.39
CA PHE A 59 -12.18 -3.60 1.02
C PHE A 59 -13.27 -4.69 0.98
N GLY A 60 -13.75 -5.16 2.14
CA GLY A 60 -14.72 -6.25 2.26
C GLY A 60 -14.20 -7.45 3.04
N GLU A 61 -15.05 -8.47 3.18
CA GLU A 61 -14.64 -9.79 3.67
C GLU A 61 -13.82 -10.51 2.59
N MET A 62 -12.63 -10.98 2.96
CA MET A 62 -11.68 -11.66 2.09
C MET A 62 -10.66 -12.45 2.91
N THR A 63 -9.87 -13.31 2.27
CA THR A 63 -8.74 -13.99 2.90
C THR A 63 -7.56 -13.03 3.17
N VAL A 64 -6.66 -13.40 4.09
CA VAL A 64 -5.41 -12.67 4.31
C VAL A 64 -4.59 -12.57 3.02
N ASP A 65 -4.53 -13.64 2.22
CA ASP A 65 -3.82 -13.65 0.95
C ASP A 65 -4.36 -12.61 -0.04
N GLU A 66 -5.69 -12.57 -0.20
CA GLU A 66 -6.35 -11.57 -1.05
C GLU A 66 -6.09 -10.13 -0.57
N PHE A 67 -6.08 -9.91 0.75
CA PHE A 67 -5.73 -8.60 1.29
C PHE A 67 -4.29 -8.22 0.99
N LEU A 68 -3.33 -9.14 1.20
CA LEU A 68 -1.92 -8.89 0.93
C LEU A 68 -1.70 -8.59 -0.56
N GLY A 69 -2.44 -9.29 -1.44
CA GLY A 69 -2.46 -9.03 -2.88
C GLY A 69 -3.00 -7.65 -3.28
N ILE A 70 -3.69 -6.93 -2.38
CA ILE A 70 -4.20 -5.57 -2.62
C ILE A 70 -3.36 -4.51 -1.91
N ILE A 71 -2.98 -4.74 -0.65
CA ILE A 71 -2.42 -3.69 0.21
C ILE A 71 -1.04 -3.19 -0.22
N TRP A 72 -0.28 -4.00 -0.96
CA TRP A 72 1.04 -3.60 -1.46
C TRP A 72 0.95 -2.40 -2.43
N ILE A 73 -0.20 -2.20 -3.10
CA ILE A 73 -0.46 -1.09 -4.02
C ILE A 73 -0.38 0.26 -3.30
N ASP A 74 -0.90 0.31 -2.06
CA ASP A 74 -0.82 1.50 -1.21
C ASP A 74 0.64 1.85 -0.88
N THR A 75 1.45 0.83 -0.59
CA THR A 75 2.89 1.01 -0.35
C THR A 75 3.60 1.62 -1.56
N PHE A 76 3.35 1.10 -2.76
CA PHE A 76 3.95 1.63 -3.99
C PHE A 76 3.50 3.05 -4.30
N THR A 77 2.22 3.34 -4.06
CA THR A 77 1.68 4.70 -4.21
C THR A 77 2.43 5.69 -3.29
N HIS A 78 2.70 5.30 -2.04
CA HIS A 78 3.42 6.15 -1.10
C HIS A 78 4.93 6.23 -1.34
N VAL A 79 5.55 5.17 -1.88
CA VAL A 79 6.92 5.26 -2.39
C VAL A 79 7.01 6.34 -3.47
N TRP A 80 6.05 6.38 -4.39
CA TRP A 80 5.98 7.44 -5.41
C TRP A 80 5.75 8.82 -4.79
N ASP A 81 4.79 8.96 -3.85
CA ASP A 81 4.51 10.24 -3.18
C ASP A 81 5.79 10.82 -2.52
N ILE A 82 6.55 9.98 -1.82
CA ILE A 82 7.79 10.37 -1.14
C ILE A 82 8.87 10.74 -2.15
N ALA A 83 9.02 9.95 -3.21
CA ALA A 83 10.02 10.16 -4.24
C ALA A 83 9.77 11.46 -5.02
N ASP A 84 8.51 11.70 -5.40
CA ASP A 84 8.07 12.94 -6.05
C ASP A 84 8.33 14.15 -5.16
N ALA A 85 7.88 14.12 -3.90
CA ALA A 85 8.10 15.22 -2.96
C ALA A 85 9.58 15.51 -2.67
N SER A 86 10.43 14.48 -2.75
CA SER A 86 11.87 14.60 -2.48
C SER A 86 12.72 14.83 -3.74
N ASN A 87 12.10 14.85 -4.92
CA ASN A 87 12.80 14.90 -6.21
C ASN A 87 13.89 13.81 -6.35
N ILE A 88 13.53 12.57 -6.04
CA ILE A 88 14.37 11.39 -6.23
C ILE A 88 13.66 10.38 -7.14
N ASP A 89 14.41 9.40 -7.63
CA ASP A 89 13.84 8.28 -8.38
C ASP A 89 13.00 7.39 -7.45
N HIS A 90 11.80 7.00 -7.91
CA HIS A 90 10.90 6.13 -7.15
C HIS A 90 11.33 4.67 -7.18
N GLY A 91 12.13 4.25 -8.18
CA GLY A 91 12.60 2.87 -8.30
C GLY A 91 11.52 1.80 -8.54
N ILE A 92 10.23 2.17 -8.59
CA ILE A 92 9.10 1.30 -8.94
C ILE A 92 9.32 0.63 -10.31
N PRO A 93 9.39 -0.71 -10.37
CA PRO A 93 9.47 -1.44 -11.63
C PRO A 93 8.18 -1.30 -12.47
N SER A 94 8.35 -1.24 -13.80
CA SER A 94 7.21 -1.04 -14.72
C SER A 94 6.21 -2.20 -14.73
N ASP A 95 6.67 -3.44 -14.56
CA ASP A 95 5.83 -4.63 -14.47
C ASP A 95 4.94 -4.60 -13.22
N MET A 96 5.49 -4.22 -12.08
CA MET A 96 4.72 -4.01 -10.84
C MET A 96 3.69 -2.89 -11.02
N ALA A 97 4.03 -1.77 -11.67
CA ALA A 97 3.04 -0.71 -11.93
C ALA A 97 1.88 -1.18 -12.83
N ILE A 98 2.17 -2.03 -13.83
CA ILE A 98 1.15 -2.66 -14.69
C ILE A 98 0.24 -3.57 -13.85
N GLU A 99 0.83 -4.41 -13.00
CA GLU A 99 0.08 -5.30 -12.12
C GLU A 99 -0.82 -4.53 -11.14
N ALA A 100 -0.27 -3.50 -10.49
CA ALA A 100 -1.03 -2.62 -9.59
C ALA A 100 -2.24 -2.03 -10.30
N TYR A 101 -2.06 -1.49 -11.51
CA TYR A 101 -3.16 -0.97 -12.32
C TYR A 101 -4.24 -2.04 -12.56
N HIS A 102 -3.84 -3.25 -12.98
CA HIS A 102 -4.79 -4.34 -13.26
C HIS A 102 -5.53 -4.86 -12.02
N ILE A 103 -4.91 -4.81 -10.84
CA ILE A 103 -5.59 -5.16 -9.58
C ILE A 103 -6.58 -4.08 -9.18
N MET A 104 -6.22 -2.79 -9.35
CA MET A 104 -7.08 -1.66 -8.99
C MET A 104 -8.26 -1.49 -9.94
N GLU A 105 -8.08 -1.67 -11.26
CA GLU A 105 -9.11 -1.38 -12.26
C GLU A 105 -10.49 -2.01 -11.96
N PRO A 106 -10.62 -3.33 -11.71
CA PRO A 106 -11.90 -3.95 -11.40
C PRO A 106 -12.45 -3.57 -10.00
N ARG A 107 -11.63 -2.95 -9.14
CA ARG A 107 -11.95 -2.56 -7.76
C ARG A 107 -12.01 -1.04 -7.57
N SER A 108 -11.92 -0.29 -8.68
CA SER A 108 -11.78 1.15 -8.71
C SER A 108 -12.76 1.88 -7.79
N GLU A 109 -14.05 1.53 -7.86
CA GLU A 109 -15.08 2.20 -7.07
C GLU A 109 -14.94 1.92 -5.56
N SER A 110 -14.62 0.68 -5.15
CA SER A 110 -14.52 0.32 -3.72
C SER A 110 -13.24 0.85 -3.05
N MET A 111 -12.22 1.15 -3.85
CA MET A 111 -10.93 1.65 -3.40
C MET A 111 -10.90 3.18 -3.22
N ARG A 112 -11.92 3.92 -3.68
CA ARG A 112 -11.97 5.39 -3.61
C ARG A 112 -12.68 5.91 -2.37
N GLY A 113 -12.26 7.08 -1.90
CA GLY A 113 -12.92 7.79 -0.80
C GLY A 113 -11.95 8.61 0.07
N PRO A 114 -12.48 9.34 1.08
CA PRO A 114 -11.66 10.09 2.01
C PRO A 114 -10.63 9.20 2.71
N GLY A 115 -9.36 9.59 2.69
CA GLY A 115 -8.25 8.81 3.26
C GLY A 115 -7.91 7.53 2.47
N ARG A 116 -8.33 7.42 1.21
CA ARG A 116 -8.01 6.31 0.30
C ARG A 116 -7.50 6.86 -1.05
N PHE A 117 -7.66 6.10 -2.13
CA PHE A 117 -7.33 6.55 -3.48
C PHE A 117 -8.27 7.67 -3.94
N GLY A 118 -7.72 8.63 -4.70
CA GLY A 118 -8.45 9.75 -5.27
C GLY A 118 -9.15 9.37 -6.58
N GLU A 119 -9.86 10.31 -7.21
CA GLU A 119 -10.42 10.09 -8.56
C GLU A 119 -9.30 10.00 -9.61
N PRO A 120 -9.38 9.08 -10.60
CA PRO A 120 -8.41 9.01 -11.68
C PRO A 120 -8.39 10.31 -12.45
N HIS A 121 -7.24 10.63 -13.00
CA HIS A 121 -7.16 11.66 -14.04
C HIS A 121 -6.56 11.10 -15.31
N ASN A 122 -6.87 11.75 -16.43
CA ASN A 122 -6.27 11.38 -17.70
C ASN A 122 -4.77 11.70 -17.69
N THR A 123 -3.99 10.83 -18.32
CA THR A 123 -2.58 11.07 -18.65
C THR A 123 -2.33 10.61 -20.08
N THR A 124 -1.45 11.31 -20.80
CA THR A 124 -0.97 10.90 -22.12
C THR A 124 0.36 10.16 -22.04
N SER A 125 0.88 9.94 -20.82
CA SER A 125 2.14 9.22 -20.62
C SER A 125 1.99 7.76 -21.04
N ILE A 126 3.00 7.26 -21.75
CA ILE A 126 3.15 5.82 -22.03
C ILE A 126 3.85 5.09 -20.88
N ASP A 127 4.45 5.84 -19.94
CA ASP A 127 5.13 5.27 -18.80
C ASP A 127 4.13 4.55 -17.87
N PRO A 128 4.35 3.26 -17.54
CA PRO A 128 3.42 2.51 -16.71
C PRO A 128 3.25 3.05 -15.29
N VAL A 129 4.30 3.62 -14.69
CA VAL A 129 4.22 4.21 -13.35
C VAL A 129 3.33 5.44 -13.40
N GLU A 130 3.55 6.35 -14.35
CA GLU A 130 2.71 7.53 -14.54
C GLU A 130 1.23 7.18 -14.79
N ARG A 131 0.95 6.10 -15.53
CA ARG A 131 -0.42 5.62 -15.75
C ARG A 131 -1.05 5.06 -14.47
N PHE A 132 -0.30 4.28 -13.71
CA PHE A 132 -0.73 3.76 -12.41
C PHE A 132 -1.02 4.89 -11.41
N ILE A 133 -0.13 5.87 -11.31
CA ILE A 133 -0.27 7.04 -10.42
C ILE A 133 -1.46 7.92 -10.83
N ALA A 134 -1.63 8.14 -12.14
CA ALA A 134 -2.80 8.86 -12.63
C ALA A 134 -4.11 8.12 -12.29
N PHE A 135 -4.11 6.79 -12.32
CA PHE A 135 -5.27 5.97 -11.95
C PHE A 135 -5.56 5.96 -10.45
N SER A 136 -4.51 6.05 -9.63
CA SER A 136 -4.61 6.16 -8.17
C SER A 136 -5.09 7.54 -7.70
N GLY A 137 -5.18 8.50 -8.63
CA GLY A 137 -5.68 9.86 -8.40
C GLY A 137 -4.65 10.78 -7.76
N ARG A 138 -3.38 10.38 -7.74
CA ARG A 138 -2.26 11.17 -7.21
C ARG A 138 -1.78 12.17 -8.25
N LYS A 139 -1.32 13.32 -7.80
CA LYS A 139 -0.75 14.38 -8.64
C LYS A 139 0.58 14.79 -8.07
N SER A 140 1.56 15.04 -8.94
CA SER A 140 2.88 15.48 -8.52
C SER A 140 2.78 16.83 -7.83
N VAL A 141 3.49 17.00 -6.71
CA VAL A 141 3.60 18.26 -5.96
C VAL A 141 4.61 19.22 -6.59
N ARG A 142 5.28 18.78 -7.66
CA ARG A 142 6.29 19.55 -8.38
C ARG A 142 5.72 20.31 -9.58
N ASN A 143 4.43 20.15 -9.85
CA ASN A 143 3.69 20.82 -10.94
C ASN A 143 3.09 22.15 -10.50
#